data_AF-A0A1F8N9R7-F1
#
_entry.id   AF-A0A1F8N9R7-F1
#
_cell.length_a   1.000
_cell.length_b   1.000
_cell.length_c   1.000
_cell.angle_alpha   90.00
_cell.angle_beta   90.00
_cell.angle_gamma   90.00
#
_symmetry.space_group_name_H-M   'P 1'
#
loop_
_entity.id
_entity.type
_entity.pdbx_description
1 polymer ?
#
loop_
_entity_poly.entity_id
_entity_poly.type
_entity_poly.pdbx_seq_one_letter_code
_entity_poly.pdbx_strand_id
1 'polypeptide(L)'
;MDDVGWLRAAPRYYFLADEEAMPPQDHMNSGQKLWWLMVIVFSLVFVVTGLAMWAGKEIAPASVLRWMVLLHDIAFITTGAMFFVHIYLSAIHPLMRPWRTGAWSSMARGKVSAHYARSHHGKWYERISKGGETS
;
A
#
# COMPACT_ATOMS: atom_id res chain seq x y z
N MET A 1 14.59 -5.62 -11.12
CA MET A 1 14.93 -4.21 -11.49
C MET A 1 13.70 -3.31 -11.61
N ASP A 2 12.47 -3.86 -11.55
CA ASP A 2 11.23 -3.08 -11.67
C ASP A 2 10.95 -2.13 -10.50
N ASP A 3 11.30 -2.51 -9.26
CA ASP A 3 11.03 -1.68 -8.07
C ASP A 3 11.86 -0.38 -8.06
N VAL A 4 13.08 -0.43 -8.59
CA VAL A 4 13.94 0.77 -8.75
C VAL A 4 13.39 1.68 -9.84
N GLY A 5 12.84 1.11 -10.93
CA GLY A 5 12.16 1.85 -11.98
C GLY A 5 10.92 2.56 -11.44
N TRP A 6 10.11 1.86 -10.64
CA TRP A 6 8.96 2.45 -9.95
C TRP A 6 9.39 3.61 -9.03
N LEU A 7 10.43 3.41 -8.22
CA LEU A 7 10.89 4.44 -7.28
C LEU A 7 11.36 5.72 -7.99
N ARG A 8 12.06 5.58 -9.13
CA ARG A 8 12.50 6.72 -9.93
C ARG A 8 11.35 7.44 -10.63
N ALA A 9 10.33 6.70 -11.07
CA ALA A 9 9.16 7.25 -11.76
C ALA A 9 8.11 7.84 -10.80
N ALA A 10 8.05 7.35 -9.56
CA ALA A 10 7.01 7.68 -8.59
C ALA A 10 6.79 9.19 -8.40
N PRO A 11 7.82 10.06 -8.27
CA PRO A 11 7.58 11.50 -8.10
C PRO A 11 6.85 12.11 -9.29
N ARG A 12 7.31 11.82 -10.52
CA ARG A 12 6.68 12.33 -11.74
C ARG A 12 5.27 11.76 -11.92
N TYR A 13 5.09 10.48 -11.65
CA TYR A 13 3.80 9.82 -11.79
C TYR A 13 2.74 10.30 -10.79
N TYR A 14 3.07 10.37 -9.49
CA TYR A 14 2.10 10.72 -8.44
C TYR A 14 1.94 12.23 -8.23
N PHE A 15 2.96 13.05 -8.45
CA PHE A 15 2.82 14.51 -8.25
C PHE A 15 2.42 15.26 -9.51
N LEU A 16 2.81 14.77 -10.69
CA LEU A 16 2.48 15.44 -11.97
C LEU A 16 1.36 14.73 -12.75
N ALA A 17 0.83 13.63 -12.23
CA ALA A 17 -0.19 12.81 -12.89
C ALA A 17 0.21 12.38 -14.31
N ASP A 18 1.51 12.17 -14.55
CA ASP A 18 2.04 11.73 -15.83
C ASP A 18 1.99 10.20 -15.92
N GLU A 19 0.93 9.68 -16.53
CA GLU A 19 0.67 8.24 -16.62
C GLU A 19 1.75 7.47 -17.39
N GLU A 20 2.41 8.12 -18.36
CA GLU A 20 3.44 7.51 -19.21
C GLU A 20 4.78 7.36 -18.48
N ALA A 21 4.99 8.07 -17.38
CA ALA A 21 6.23 8.02 -16.62
C ALA A 21 6.46 6.67 -15.92
N MET A 22 5.39 5.90 -15.65
CA MET A 22 5.47 4.66 -14.90
C MET A 22 5.74 3.46 -15.82
N PRO A 23 6.83 2.69 -15.60
CA PRO A 23 7.06 1.47 -16.37
C PRO A 23 5.95 0.42 -16.08
N PRO A 24 5.65 -0.47 -17.04
CA PRO A 24 4.61 -1.49 -16.87
C PRO A 24 4.77 -2.27 -15.57
N GLN A 25 3.73 -2.27 -14.73
CA GLN A 25 3.73 -2.94 -13.43
C GLN A 25 3.00 -4.28 -13.50
N ASP A 26 3.28 -5.13 -12.51
CA ASP A 26 2.58 -6.39 -12.31
C ASP A 26 1.22 -6.18 -11.61
N HIS A 27 0.52 -7.27 -11.26
CA HIS A 27 -0.76 -7.24 -10.54
C HIS A 27 -0.67 -6.40 -9.27
N MET A 28 0.46 -6.51 -8.56
CA MET A 28 0.79 -5.63 -7.44
C MET A 28 1.99 -4.77 -7.78
N ASN A 29 1.82 -3.46 -7.80
CA ASN A 29 2.92 -2.52 -8.02
C ASN A 29 3.80 -2.41 -6.76
N SER A 30 4.98 -1.81 -6.89
CA SER A 30 5.95 -1.70 -5.78
C SER A 30 5.40 -0.92 -4.57
N GLY A 31 4.58 0.12 -4.80
CA GLY A 31 3.92 0.87 -3.73
C GLY A 31 2.89 0.04 -2.95
N GLN A 32 2.12 -0.80 -3.63
CA GLN A 32 1.18 -1.73 -3.01
C GLN A 32 1.91 -2.84 -2.25
N LYS A 33 3.03 -3.36 -2.79
CA LYS A 33 3.90 -4.31 -2.06
C LYS A 33 4.45 -3.70 -0.77
N LEU A 34 4.92 -2.45 -0.85
CA LEU A 34 5.39 -1.71 0.32
C LEU A 34 4.28 -1.54 1.35
N TRP A 35 3.10 -1.11 0.93
CA TRP A 35 1.93 -0.99 1.81
C TRP A 35 1.59 -2.31 2.50
N TRP A 36 1.53 -3.41 1.75
CA TRP A 36 1.25 -4.74 2.29
C TRP A 36 2.29 -5.17 3.34
N LEU A 37 3.58 -4.98 3.04
CA LEU A 37 4.66 -5.30 3.97
C LEU A 37 4.58 -4.45 5.25
N MET A 38 4.34 -3.14 5.10
CA MET A 38 4.20 -2.23 6.24
C MET A 38 3.03 -2.63 7.12
N VAL A 39 1.86 -2.90 6.54
CA VAL A 39 0.68 -3.31 7.32
C VAL A 39 0.98 -4.58 8.10
N ILE A 40 1.58 -5.62 7.52
CA ILE A 40 1.87 -6.87 8.24
C ILE A 40 2.84 -6.65 9.40
N VAL A 41 3.98 -5.99 9.13
CA VAL A 41 5.05 -5.83 10.12
C VAL A 41 4.61 -4.88 11.23
N PHE A 42 4.12 -3.70 10.87
CA PHE A 42 3.79 -2.68 11.87
C PHE A 42 2.47 -2.95 12.59
N SER A 43 1.49 -3.63 11.98
CA SER A 43 0.31 -4.07 12.75
C SER A 43 0.66 -5.08 13.83
N LEU A 44 1.58 -6.01 13.54
CA LEU A 44 2.08 -6.95 14.55
C LEU A 44 2.78 -6.20 15.69
N VAL A 45 3.69 -5.28 15.37
CA VAL A 45 4.36 -4.44 16.38
C VAL A 45 3.35 -3.65 17.20
N PHE A 46 2.38 -3.01 16.54
CA PHE A 46 1.35 -2.19 17.17
C PHE A 46 0.47 -3.01 18.14
N VAL A 47 0.01 -4.19 17.72
CA VAL A 47 -0.80 -5.09 18.57
C VAL A 47 0.01 -5.62 19.74
N VAL A 48 1.22 -6.13 19.50
CA VAL A 48 2.06 -6.70 20.57
C VAL A 48 2.42 -5.66 21.62
N THR A 49 2.86 -4.47 21.18
CA THR A 49 3.20 -3.37 22.09
C THR A 49 1.96 -2.85 22.83
N GLY A 50 0.81 -2.73 22.15
CA GLY A 50 -0.44 -2.31 22.76
C GLY A 50 -0.93 -3.28 23.84
N LEU A 51 -0.90 -4.58 23.56
CA LEU A 51 -1.24 -5.62 24.53
C LEU A 51 -0.24 -5.67 25.69
N ALA A 52 1.05 -5.51 25.42
CA ALA A 52 2.08 -5.49 26.46
C ALA A 52 1.90 -4.29 27.41
N MET A 53 1.55 -3.12 26.90
CA MET A 53 1.24 -1.94 27.72
C MET A 53 -0.05 -2.13 28.51
N TRP A 54 -1.08 -2.71 27.91
CA TRP A 54 -2.36 -2.91 28.57
C TRP A 54 -2.24 -3.94 29.70
N ALA A 55 -1.74 -5.13 29.41
CA ALA A 55 -1.62 -6.20 30.40
C ALA A 55 -0.48 -5.97 31.40
N GLY A 56 0.59 -5.30 30.98
CA GLY A 56 1.79 -5.08 31.78
C GLY A 56 1.75 -3.83 32.68
N LYS A 57 0.68 -3.03 32.65
CA LYS A 57 0.61 -1.73 33.33
C LYS A 57 0.99 -1.78 34.81
N GLU A 58 0.59 -2.82 35.53
CA GLU A 58 0.81 -2.93 36.99
C GLU A 58 2.02 -3.79 37.37
N ILE A 59 2.51 -4.63 36.46
CA ILE A 59 3.50 -5.67 36.75
C ILE A 59 4.84 -5.48 36.03
N ALA A 60 4.87 -4.72 34.92
CA ALA A 60 6.06 -4.56 34.10
C ALA A 60 6.95 -3.42 34.62
N PRO A 61 8.29 -3.55 34.49
CA PRO A 61 9.20 -2.46 34.80
C PRO A 61 8.93 -1.21 33.94
N ALA A 62 9.07 -0.02 34.53
CA ALA A 62 8.85 1.24 33.83
C ALA A 62 9.73 1.40 32.57
N SER A 63 10.94 0.83 32.56
CA SER A 63 11.82 0.84 31.39
C SER A 63 11.24 0.06 30.22
N VAL A 64 10.60 -1.10 30.47
CA VAL A 64 9.96 -1.92 29.44
C VAL A 64 8.77 -1.17 28.85
N LEU A 65 7.91 -0.61 29.69
CA LEU A 65 6.73 0.14 29.23
C LEU A 65 7.12 1.35 28.37
N ARG A 66 8.20 2.07 28.70
CA ARG A 66 8.71 3.19 27.87
C ARG A 66 9.14 2.75 26.48
N TRP A 67 9.83 1.61 26.35
CA TRP A 67 10.17 1.04 25.05
C TRP A 67 8.94 0.60 24.27
N MET A 68 7.94 0.01 24.94
CA MET A 68 6.68 -0.37 24.30
C MET A 68 5.94 0.85 23.75
N VAL A 69 5.86 1.95 24.51
CA VAL A 69 5.27 3.21 24.04
C VAL A 69 6.00 3.71 22.78
N LEU A 70 7.33 3.79 22.82
CA LEU A 70 8.11 4.27 21.67
C LEU A 70 7.87 3.42 20.41
N LEU A 71 7.92 2.10 20.54
CA LEU A 71 7.68 1.19 19.41
C LEU A 71 6.24 1.27 18.90
N HIS A 72 5.28 1.41 19.82
CA HIS A 72 3.87 1.58 19.49
C HIS A 72 3.63 2.86 18.69
N ASP A 73 4.21 3.98 19.15
CA ASP A 73 4.08 5.29 18.49
C ASP A 73 4.74 5.28 17.11
N ILE A 74 5.93 4.68 16.95
CA ILE A 74 6.58 4.54 15.65
C ILE A 74 5.69 3.72 14.70
N ALA A 75 5.14 2.61 15.17
CA ALA A 75 4.26 1.76 14.37
C ALA A 75 2.97 2.51 13.96
N PHE A 76 2.37 3.24 14.90
CA PHE A 76 1.17 4.04 14.67
C PHE A 76 1.42 5.16 13.66
N ILE A 77 2.45 5.98 13.87
CA ILE A 77 2.72 7.16 13.03
C ILE A 77 3.10 6.72 11.62
N THR A 78 4.01 5.75 11.49
CA THR A 78 4.48 5.29 10.17
C THR A 78 3.34 4.64 9.37
N THR A 79 2.56 3.76 10.00
CA THR A 79 1.43 3.10 9.33
C THR A 79 0.30 4.07 9.06
N GLY A 80 0.00 4.97 10.01
CA GLY A 80 -1.03 6.00 9.87
C GLY A 80 -0.73 6.97 8.72
N ALA A 81 0.51 7.46 8.62
CA ALA A 81 0.93 8.31 7.52
C ALA A 81 0.74 7.62 6.16
N MET A 82 1.21 6.36 6.03
CA MET A 82 1.05 5.59 4.81
C MET A 82 -0.41 5.22 4.53
N PHE A 83 -1.23 5.03 5.56
CA PHE A 83 -2.67 4.77 5.42
C PHE A 83 -3.39 5.95 4.76
N PHE A 84 -3.06 7.19 5.16
CA PHE A 84 -3.60 8.38 4.50
C PHE A 84 -3.16 8.48 3.04
N VAL A 85 -1.90 8.17 2.73
CA VAL A 85 -1.42 8.07 1.34
C VAL A 85 -2.21 7.00 0.57
N HIS A 86 -2.44 5.84 1.16
CA HIS A 86 -3.20 4.74 0.55
C HIS A 86 -4.64 5.14 0.25
N ILE A 87 -5.33 5.80 1.18
CA ILE A 87 -6.69 6.33 0.96
C ILE A 87 -6.68 7.37 -0.16
N TYR A 88 -5.76 8.33 -0.10
CA TYR A 88 -5.68 9.40 -1.09
C TYR A 88 -5.47 8.84 -2.50
N LEU A 89 -4.50 7.93 -2.68
CA LEU A 89 -4.25 7.29 -3.96
C LEU A 89 -5.43 6.43 -4.41
N SER A 90 -6.12 5.74 -3.51
CA SER A 90 -7.20 4.82 -3.91
C SER A 90 -8.52 5.52 -4.24
N ALA A 91 -8.81 6.65 -3.59
CA ALA A 91 -10.14 7.28 -3.64
C ALA A 91 -10.15 8.69 -4.26
N ILE A 92 -9.01 9.40 -4.26
CA ILE A 92 -8.97 10.83 -4.60
C ILE A 92 -8.06 11.11 -5.80
N HIS A 93 -6.88 10.49 -5.87
CA HIS A 93 -5.86 10.82 -6.86
C HIS A 93 -6.36 10.65 -8.31
N PRO A 94 -6.18 11.65 -9.20
CA PRO A 94 -6.84 11.70 -10.50
C PRO A 94 -6.63 10.47 -11.39
N LEU A 95 -5.42 9.87 -11.37
CA LEU A 95 -5.10 8.68 -12.16
C LEU A 95 -5.86 7.42 -11.70
N MET A 96 -6.15 7.31 -10.40
CA MET A 96 -6.75 6.11 -9.78
C MET A 96 -8.21 6.29 -9.39
N ARG A 97 -8.68 7.54 -9.36
CA ARG A 97 -9.99 7.96 -8.86
C ARG A 97 -11.20 7.31 -9.53
N PRO A 98 -11.25 6.93 -10.83
CA PRO A 98 -12.52 6.57 -11.47
C PRO A 98 -13.35 5.59 -10.62
N TRP A 99 -14.37 6.10 -9.92
CA TRP A 99 -15.04 5.34 -8.85
C TRP A 99 -15.70 4.07 -9.36
N ARG A 100 -16.01 4.03 -10.66
CA ARG A 100 -16.63 2.91 -11.36
C ARG A 100 -15.66 1.92 -12.01
N THR A 101 -14.41 2.32 -12.25
CA THR A 101 -13.50 1.59 -13.16
C THR A 101 -12.04 1.54 -12.72
N GLY A 102 -11.65 2.33 -11.73
CA GLY A 102 -10.29 2.44 -11.18
C GLY A 102 -10.10 1.68 -9.87
N ALA A 103 -9.15 2.15 -9.06
CA ALA A 103 -8.67 1.45 -7.85
C ALA A 103 -9.80 1.12 -6.86
N TRP A 104 -10.68 2.08 -6.57
CA TRP A 104 -11.81 1.85 -5.67
C TRP A 104 -12.76 0.74 -6.14
N SER A 105 -13.03 0.67 -7.44
CA SER A 105 -13.89 -0.36 -8.02
C SER A 105 -13.32 -1.76 -7.84
N SER A 106 -11.99 -1.89 -7.89
CA SER A 106 -11.30 -3.14 -7.61
C SER A 106 -11.61 -3.64 -6.20
N MET A 107 -11.59 -2.75 -5.20
CA MET A 107 -11.86 -3.13 -3.80
C MET A 107 -13.36 -3.35 -3.53
N ALA A 108 -14.21 -2.45 -4.03
CA ALA A 108 -15.64 -2.49 -3.71
C ALA A 108 -16.43 -3.52 -4.53
N ARG A 109 -15.99 -3.83 -5.75
CA ARG A 109 -16.71 -4.69 -6.70
C ARG A 109 -15.86 -5.80 -7.32
N GLY A 110 -14.56 -5.85 -7.03
CA GLY A 110 -13.66 -6.84 -7.64
C GLY A 110 -13.41 -6.62 -9.13
N LYS A 111 -13.72 -5.45 -9.68
CA LYS A 111 -13.66 -5.21 -11.15
C LYS A 111 -13.00 -3.88 -11.48
N VAL A 112 -12.15 -3.89 -12.51
CA VAL A 112 -11.49 -2.72 -13.12
C VAL A 112 -11.76 -2.70 -14.63
N SER A 113 -11.62 -1.53 -15.27
CA SER A 113 -11.69 -1.47 -16.74
C SER A 113 -10.43 -2.04 -17.38
N ALA A 114 -10.55 -2.56 -18.61
CA ALA A 114 -9.38 -3.03 -19.37
C ALA A 114 -8.35 -1.91 -19.61
N HIS A 115 -8.82 -0.67 -19.81
CA HIS A 115 -7.96 0.50 -19.93
C HIS A 115 -7.13 0.72 -18.64
N TYR A 116 -7.78 0.70 -17.48
CA TYR A 116 -7.12 0.86 -16.19
C TYR A 116 -6.12 -0.27 -15.90
N ALA A 117 -6.51 -1.52 -16.18
CA ALA A 117 -5.64 -2.68 -16.06
C ALA A 117 -4.39 -2.56 -16.96
N ARG A 118 -4.57 -2.11 -18.20
CA ARG A 118 -3.45 -1.94 -19.14
C ARG A 118 -2.48 -0.84 -18.70
N SER A 119 -2.98 0.27 -18.18
CA SER A 119 -2.11 1.40 -17.81
C SER A 119 -1.45 1.23 -16.44
N HIS A 120 -2.17 0.71 -15.44
CA HIS A 120 -1.66 0.59 -14.07
C HIS A 120 -1.06 -0.78 -13.75
N HIS A 121 -1.42 -1.82 -14.52
CA HIS A 121 -1.03 -3.21 -14.31
C HIS A 121 -0.63 -3.90 -15.63
N GLY A 122 0.07 -3.18 -16.51
CA GLY A 122 0.33 -3.60 -17.90
C GLY A 122 0.94 -5.00 -18.04
N LYS A 123 1.88 -5.40 -17.18
CA LYS A 123 2.46 -6.75 -17.23
C LYS A 123 1.44 -7.83 -16.89
N TRP A 124 0.56 -7.56 -15.92
CA TRP A 124 -0.52 -8.47 -15.57
C TRP A 124 -1.57 -8.54 -16.68
N TYR A 125 -1.97 -7.40 -17.25
CA TYR A 125 -2.90 -7.33 -18.38
C TYR A 125 -2.40 -8.13 -19.60
N GLU A 126 -1.13 -8.02 -19.94
CA GLU A 126 -0.52 -8.79 -21.03
C GLU A 126 -0.55 -10.30 -20.79
N ARG A 127 -0.38 -10.75 -19.54
CA ARG A 127 -0.44 -12.18 -19.21
C ARG A 127 -1.85 -12.72 -19.34
N ILE A 128 -2.84 -12.04 -18.75
CA ILE A 128 -4.24 -12.49 -18.80
C ILE A 128 -4.82 -12.43 -20.22
N SER A 129 -4.42 -11.43 -21.03
CA SER A 129 -4.90 -11.31 -22.41
C SER A 129 -4.32 -12.38 -23.35
N LYS A 130 -3.16 -12.95 -23.00
CA LYS A 130 -2.53 -14.08 -23.72
C LYS A 130 -3.01 -15.45 -23.22
N GLY A 131 -4.03 -15.50 -22.36
CA GLY A 131 -4.58 -16.76 -21.81
C GLY A 131 -3.77 -17.35 -20.66
N GLY A 132 -2.90 -16.58 -20.02
CA GLY A 132 -2.18 -17.01 -18.83
C GLY A 132 -3.09 -17.12 -17.62
N GLU A 133 -3.09 -18.29 -16.97
CA GLU A 133 -3.84 -18.56 -15.73
C GLU A 133 -3.44 -17.59 -14.60
N THR A 134 -4.44 -17.14 -13.85
CA THR A 134 -4.28 -16.35 -12.63
C THR A 134 -3.91 -17.30 -11.49
N SER A 135 -2.62 -17.46 -11.19
CA SER A 135 -2.15 -18.06 -9.92
C SER A 135 -2.09 -17.00 -8.82
#